data_AF-A0A536TZD6-F1
#
_entry.id   AF-A0A536TZD6-F1
#
_cell.length_a   1.000
_cell.length_b   1.000
_cell.length_c   1.000
_cell.angle_alpha   90.00
_cell.angle_beta   90.00
_cell.angle_gamma   90.00
#
_symmetry.space_group_name_H-M   'P 1'
#
loop_
_entity.id
_entity.type
_entity.pdbx_description
1 polymer ?
#
loop_
_entity_poly.entity_id
_entity_poly.type
_entity_poly.pdbx_seq_one_letter_code
_entity_poly.pdbx_strand_id
1 'polypeptide(L)'
;MRIAAGAVLVAAAYLASLAWAGHAAAGQASGHYVQIVSDVVHLLAAGAWLGALPGLVFLLGGAQPIEATAQMVRRFSTLGALSVSALVLSGLGNSWYLVGTVPALMGTDYGHFLLLKLVLFGAMVALAAINRLSL
;
A
#
# COMPACT_ATOMS: atom_id res chain seq x y z
N MET A 1 12.68 2.33 22.39
CA MET A 1 13.07 1.63 21.14
C MET A 1 12.57 0.18 21.07
N ARG A 2 12.78 -0.66 22.09
CA ARG A 2 12.42 -2.10 22.06
C ARG A 2 10.92 -2.40 21.90
N ILE A 3 10.05 -1.63 22.57
CA ILE A 3 8.59 -1.80 22.50
C ILE A 3 8.05 -1.47 21.09
N ALA A 4 8.56 -0.39 20.48
CA ALA A 4 8.18 0.01 19.12
C ALA A 4 8.60 -1.05 18.08
N ALA A 5 9.80 -1.61 18.20
CA ALA A 5 10.23 -2.71 17.32
C ALA A 5 9.35 -3.96 17.46
N GLY A 6 8.98 -4.32 18.68
CA GLY A 6 8.06 -5.44 18.93
C GLY A 6 6.68 -5.21 18.30
N ALA A 7 6.10 -4.01 18.45
CA ALA A 7 4.82 -3.68 17.85
C ALA A 7 4.85 -3.73 16.31
N VAL A 8 5.92 -3.23 15.68
CA VAL A 8 6.10 -3.30 14.22
C VAL A 8 6.18 -4.74 13.74
N LEU A 9 6.92 -5.61 14.43
CA LEU A 9 7.03 -7.02 14.07
C LEU A 9 5.69 -7.75 14.19
N VAL A 10 4.94 -7.50 15.27
CA VAL A 10 3.60 -8.10 15.46
C VAL A 10 2.63 -7.61 14.39
N ALA A 11 2.62 -6.30 14.09
CA ALA A 11 1.78 -5.75 13.03
C ALA A 11 2.14 -6.32 11.66
N ALA A 12 3.44 -6.43 11.34
CA ALA A 12 3.91 -7.02 10.10
C ALA A 12 3.52 -8.51 9.99
N ALA A 13 3.67 -9.27 11.07
CA ALA A 13 3.27 -10.68 11.11
C ALA A 13 1.76 -10.85 10.93
N TYR A 14 0.96 -9.99 11.56
CA TYR A 14 -0.50 -9.98 11.38
C TYR A 14 -0.90 -9.62 9.95
N LEU A 15 -0.33 -8.57 9.36
CA LEU A 15 -0.61 -8.21 7.97
C LEU A 15 -0.19 -9.30 6.99
N ALA A 16 0.96 -9.94 7.24
CA ALA A 16 1.42 -11.05 6.41
C ALA A 16 0.46 -12.24 6.51
N SER A 17 -0.04 -12.60 7.71
CA SER A 17 -0.94 -13.74 7.86
C SER A 17 -2.28 -13.58 7.14
N LEU A 18 -2.75 -12.34 6.94
CA LEU A 18 -3.97 -12.06 6.17
C LEU A 18 -3.87 -12.51 4.70
N ALA A 19 -2.67 -12.54 4.11
CA ALA A 19 -2.50 -13.04 2.73
C ALA A 19 -2.85 -14.53 2.59
N TRP A 20 -2.77 -15.30 3.69
CA TRP A 20 -3.16 -16.72 3.74
C TRP A 20 -4.65 -16.92 4.06
N ALA A 21 -5.37 -15.88 4.48
CA ALA A 21 -6.81 -15.96 4.75
C ALA A 21 -7.67 -15.70 3.49
N GLY A 22 -7.08 -15.14 2.42
CA GLY A 22 -7.78 -14.79 1.18
C GLY A 22 -7.93 -15.93 0.17
N HIS A 23 -8.69 -15.70 -0.91
CA HIS A 23 -8.91 -16.67 -2.00
C HIS A 23 -7.61 -17.16 -2.68
N ALA A 24 -6.50 -16.42 -2.53
CA ALA A 24 -5.17 -16.86 -2.93
C ALA A 24 -4.76 -18.19 -2.29
N ALA A 25 -5.16 -18.45 -1.03
CA ALA A 25 -4.93 -19.71 -0.32
C ALA A 25 -5.74 -20.90 -0.91
N ALA A 26 -6.86 -20.62 -1.57
CA ALA A 26 -7.76 -21.62 -2.13
C ALA A 26 -7.50 -21.92 -3.63
N GLY A 27 -6.65 -21.13 -4.31
CA GLY A 27 -6.36 -21.25 -5.73
C GLY A 27 -5.37 -22.38 -6.06
N GLN A 28 -5.78 -23.34 -6.88
CA GLN A 28 -4.98 -24.48 -7.37
C GLN A 28 -4.10 -24.14 -8.60
N ALA A 29 -3.97 -22.85 -8.95
CA ALA A 29 -3.32 -22.41 -10.18
C ALA A 29 -1.79 -22.27 -10.06
N SER A 30 -1.08 -22.51 -11.16
CA SER A 30 0.34 -22.21 -11.32
C SER A 30 0.59 -20.72 -11.09
N GLY A 31 1.26 -20.36 -9.99
CA GLY A 31 1.51 -18.96 -9.60
C GLY A 31 1.07 -18.57 -8.19
N HIS A 32 0.45 -19.51 -7.45
CA HIS A 32 0.01 -19.33 -6.07
C HIS A 32 1.02 -18.59 -5.15
N TYR A 33 2.29 -19.00 -5.15
CA TYR A 33 3.31 -18.34 -4.33
C TYR A 33 3.59 -16.89 -4.74
N VAL A 34 3.52 -16.58 -6.04
CA VAL A 34 3.70 -15.20 -6.53
C VAL A 34 2.54 -14.33 -6.07
N GLN A 35 1.31 -14.85 -6.12
CA GLN A 35 0.13 -14.13 -5.64
C GLN A 35 0.20 -13.89 -4.13
N ILE A 36 0.56 -14.90 -3.32
CA ILE A 36 0.73 -14.72 -1.87
C ILE A 36 1.81 -13.69 -1.54
N VAL A 37 2.98 -13.80 -2.16
CA VAL A 37 4.08 -12.84 -1.92
C VAL A 37 3.64 -11.43 -2.32
N SER A 38 2.93 -11.31 -3.44
CA SER A 38 2.38 -10.04 -3.90
C SER A 38 1.35 -9.48 -2.90
N ASP A 39 0.44 -10.30 -2.37
CA ASP A 39 -0.51 -9.90 -1.33
C ASP A 39 0.19 -9.45 -0.03
N VAL A 40 1.22 -10.18 0.42
CA VAL A 40 2.02 -9.79 1.59
C VAL A 40 2.68 -8.44 1.36
N VAL A 41 3.35 -8.26 0.22
CA VAL A 41 4.01 -6.99 -0.12
C VAL A 41 2.99 -5.85 -0.19
N HIS A 42 1.82 -6.10 -0.80
CA HIS A 42 0.75 -5.12 -0.91
C HIS A 42 0.25 -4.68 0.47
N LEU A 43 -0.05 -5.64 1.35
CA LEU A 43 -0.57 -5.36 2.70
C LEU A 43 0.46 -4.68 3.60
N LEU A 44 1.72 -5.10 3.56
CA LEU A 44 2.80 -4.44 4.30
C LEU A 44 3.02 -3.01 3.81
N ALA A 45 3.03 -2.79 2.50
CA ALA A 45 3.20 -1.46 1.91
C ALA A 45 2.01 -0.53 2.25
N ALA A 46 0.78 -1.03 2.13
CA ALA A 46 -0.44 -0.31 2.51
C ALA A 46 -0.44 0.03 4.00
N GLY A 47 -0.13 -0.95 4.86
CA GLY A 47 -0.09 -0.80 6.31
C GLY A 47 0.99 0.19 6.77
N ALA A 48 2.19 0.13 6.17
CA ALA A 48 3.27 1.08 6.47
C ALA A 48 2.90 2.51 6.04
N TRP A 49 2.31 2.67 4.86
CA TRP A 49 1.90 3.98 4.34
C TRP A 49 0.77 4.59 5.16
N LEU A 50 -0.33 3.86 5.36
CA LEU A 50 -1.48 4.31 6.14
C LEU A 50 -1.12 4.50 7.61
N GLY A 51 -0.35 3.58 8.19
CA GLY A 51 0.08 3.64 9.58
C GLY A 51 0.98 4.83 9.91
N ALA A 52 1.68 5.39 8.92
CA ALA A 52 2.50 6.59 9.09
C ALA A 52 1.69 7.89 9.06
N LEU A 53 0.46 7.89 8.50
CA LEU A 53 -0.36 9.10 8.34
C LEU A 53 -0.76 9.75 9.68
N PRO A 54 -1.26 9.02 10.70
CA PRO A 54 -1.60 9.64 11.98
C PRO A 54 -0.40 10.35 12.61
N GLY A 55 0.78 9.70 12.59
CA GLY A 55 2.02 10.29 13.08
C GLY A 55 2.38 11.59 12.37
N LEU A 56 2.24 11.63 11.04
CA LEU A 56 2.45 12.85 10.26
C LEU A 56 1.46 13.95 10.63
N VAL A 57 0.16 13.64 10.73
CA VAL A 57 -0.89 14.60 11.07
C VAL A 57 -0.68 15.19 12.47
N PHE A 58 -0.38 14.37 13.47
CA PHE A 58 -0.09 14.84 14.83
C PHE A 58 1.14 15.76 14.87
N LEU A 59 2.18 15.45 14.09
CA LEU A 59 3.39 16.26 14.05
C LEU A 59 3.18 17.59 13.34
N LEU A 60 2.46 17.60 12.21
CA LEU A 60 2.16 18.83 11.47
C LEU A 60 1.19 19.75 12.22
N GLY A 61 0.31 19.19 13.06
CA GLY A 61 -0.58 19.96 13.92
C GLY A 61 0.08 20.56 15.18
N GLY A 62 1.34 20.22 15.46
CA GLY A 62 2.07 20.68 16.64
C GLY A 62 2.98 21.89 16.37
N ALA A 63 3.31 22.64 17.43
CA ALA A 63 4.31 23.73 17.37
C ALA A 63 5.77 23.20 17.44
N GLN A 64 6.11 22.29 16.52
CA GLN A 64 7.46 21.71 16.44
C GLN A 64 8.43 22.65 15.69
N PRO A 65 9.74 22.63 16.01
CA PRO A 65 10.75 23.34 15.24
C PRO A 65 10.71 22.98 13.75
N ILE A 66 10.93 23.96 12.88
CA ILE A 66 10.77 23.78 11.43
C ILE A 66 11.72 22.71 10.87
N GLU A 67 12.93 22.59 11.43
CA GLU A 67 13.93 21.59 11.04
C GLU A 67 13.47 20.16 11.37
N ALA A 68 12.84 19.97 12.54
CA ALA A 68 12.30 18.69 12.97
C ALA A 68 11.14 18.28 12.07
N THR A 69 10.21 19.20 11.80
CA THR A 69 9.09 19.01 10.88
C THR A 69 9.59 18.65 9.47
N ALA A 70 10.55 19.40 8.93
CA ALA A 70 11.12 19.15 7.61
C ALA A 70 11.80 17.76 7.52
N GLN A 71 12.53 17.34 8.57
CA GLN A 71 13.15 16.02 8.61
C GLN A 71 12.10 14.89 8.60
N MET A 72 11.00 15.06 9.34
CA MET A 72 9.93 14.06 9.39
C MET A 72 9.14 14.00 8.08
N VAL A 73 8.83 15.13 7.46
CA VAL A 73 8.19 15.20 6.14
C VAL A 73 9.07 14.51 5.08
N ARG A 74 10.40 14.68 5.12
CA ARG A 74 11.32 13.96 4.22
C ARG A 74 11.26 12.45 4.43
N ARG A 75 11.29 11.98 5.68
CA ARG A 75 11.20 10.54 6.00
C ARG A 75 9.86 9.95 5.56
N PHE A 76 8.77 10.65 5.84
CA PHE A 76 7.44 10.25 5.38
C PHE A 76 7.35 10.23 3.86
N SER A 77 7.91 11.22 3.17
CA SER A 77 7.93 11.26 1.70
C SER A 77 8.70 10.09 1.08
N THR A 78 9.86 9.73 1.65
CA THR A 78 10.62 8.55 1.21
C THR A 78 9.84 7.26 1.45
N LEU A 79 9.26 7.09 2.65
CA LEU A 79 8.42 5.94 2.96
C LEU A 79 7.22 5.85 2.01
N GLY A 80 6.53 6.97 1.78
CA GLY A 80 5.41 7.06 0.86
C GLY A 80 5.78 6.67 -0.56
N ALA A 81 6.90 7.16 -1.09
CA ALA A 81 7.37 6.79 -2.43
C ALA A 81 7.69 5.28 -2.55
N LEU A 82 8.35 4.71 -1.55
CA LEU A 82 8.66 3.27 -1.51
C LEU A 82 7.38 2.43 -1.39
N SER A 83 6.46 2.80 -0.50
CA SER A 83 5.18 2.11 -0.32
C SER A 83 4.32 2.19 -1.59
N VAL A 84 4.18 3.36 -2.21
CA VAL A 84 3.43 3.52 -3.46
C VAL A 84 4.04 2.68 -4.58
N SER A 85 5.37 2.66 -4.71
CA SER A 85 6.04 1.80 -5.70
C SER A 85 5.76 0.31 -5.46
N ALA A 86 5.86 -0.14 -4.20
CA ALA A 86 5.55 -1.51 -3.83
C ALA A 86 4.06 -1.85 -4.07
N LEU A 87 3.14 -0.93 -3.80
CA LEU A 87 1.71 -1.08 -4.05
C LEU A 87 1.39 -1.21 -5.53
N VAL A 88 2.05 -0.46 -6.40
CA VAL A 88 1.88 -0.57 -7.86
C VAL A 88 2.36 -1.94 -8.34
N LEU A 89 3.58 -2.33 -7.99
CA LEU A 89 4.17 -3.59 -8.45
C LEU A 89 3.36 -4.81 -7.97
N SER A 90 3.01 -4.86 -6.69
CA SER A 90 2.18 -5.92 -6.12
C SER A 90 0.73 -5.86 -6.61
N GLY A 91 0.15 -4.67 -6.76
CA GLY A 91 -1.21 -4.49 -7.26
C GLY A 91 -1.38 -4.99 -8.70
N LEU A 92 -0.37 -4.80 -9.55
CA LEU A 92 -0.33 -5.34 -10.91
C LEU A 92 -0.27 -6.87 -10.87
N GLY A 93 0.61 -7.45 -10.05
CA GLY A 93 0.68 -8.90 -9.84
C GLY A 93 -0.65 -9.48 -9.39
N ASN A 94 -1.29 -8.88 -8.38
CA ASN A 94 -2.58 -9.32 -7.87
C ASN A 94 -3.68 -9.22 -8.91
N SER A 95 -3.74 -8.11 -9.65
CA SER A 95 -4.76 -7.90 -10.70
C SER A 95 -4.63 -8.92 -11.83
N TRP A 96 -3.39 -9.30 -12.18
CA TRP A 96 -3.13 -10.33 -13.17
C TRP A 96 -3.73 -11.68 -12.77
N TYR A 97 -3.56 -12.10 -11.52
CA TYR A 97 -4.09 -13.39 -11.04
C TYR A 97 -5.59 -13.36 -10.72
N LEU A 98 -6.12 -12.23 -10.25
CA LEU A 98 -7.53 -12.12 -9.83
C LEU A 98 -8.49 -11.88 -11.00
N VAL A 99 -8.08 -11.10 -12.00
CA VAL A 99 -8.94 -10.73 -13.14
C VAL A 99 -8.51 -11.42 -14.43
N GLY A 100 -7.20 -11.45 -14.70
CA GLY A 100 -6.58 -12.16 -15.84
C GLY A 100 -6.92 -11.64 -17.25
N THR A 101 -8.11 -11.05 -17.47
CA THR A 101 -8.59 -10.67 -18.81
C THR A 101 -9.39 -9.35 -18.80
N VAL A 102 -9.35 -8.61 -19.91
CA VAL A 102 -10.10 -7.36 -20.07
C VAL A 102 -11.63 -7.57 -19.96
N PRO A 103 -12.23 -8.64 -20.52
CA PRO A 103 -13.65 -8.92 -20.33
C PRO A 103 -14.02 -9.14 -18.86
N ALA A 104 -13.19 -9.82 -18.07
CA ALA A 104 -13.44 -9.97 -16.63
C ALA A 104 -13.33 -8.64 -15.87
N LEU A 105 -12.46 -7.72 -16.31
CA LEU A 105 -12.31 -6.39 -15.73
C LEU A 105 -13.53 -5.50 -15.98
N MET A 106 -14.12 -5.58 -17.16
CA MET A 106 -15.24 -4.72 -17.59
C MET A 106 -16.62 -5.36 -17.41
N GLY A 107 -16.68 -6.68 -17.25
CA GLY A 107 -17.92 -7.45 -17.25
C GLY A 107 -18.33 -8.00 -15.89
N THR A 108 -17.55 -7.77 -14.82
CA THR A 108 -17.84 -8.29 -13.48
C THR A 108 -17.92 -7.17 -12.44
N ASP A 109 -18.73 -7.37 -11.40
CA ASP A 109 -18.82 -6.43 -10.28
C ASP A 109 -17.45 -6.21 -9.61
N TYR A 110 -16.67 -7.28 -9.44
CA TYR A 110 -15.30 -7.19 -8.93
C TYR A 110 -14.42 -6.30 -9.81
N GLY A 111 -14.51 -6.45 -11.13
CA GLY A 111 -13.79 -5.63 -12.09
C GLY A 111 -14.17 -4.15 -12.01
N HIS A 112 -15.46 -3.83 -11.85
CA HIS A 112 -15.92 -2.45 -11.64
C HIS A 112 -15.37 -1.83 -10.35
N PHE A 113 -15.40 -2.56 -9.23
CA PHE A 113 -14.79 -2.08 -7.98
C PHE A 113 -13.28 -1.90 -8.11
N LEU A 114 -12.59 -2.77 -8.84
CA LEU A 114 -11.17 -2.63 -9.12
C LEU A 114 -10.87 -1.40 -9.97
N LEU A 115 -11.66 -1.14 -11.02
CA LEU A 115 -11.52 0.06 -11.85
C LEU A 115 -11.71 1.34 -11.03
N LEU A 116 -12.75 1.40 -10.18
CA LEU A 116 -12.94 2.52 -9.26
C LEU A 116 -11.74 2.71 -8.34
N LYS A 117 -11.20 1.62 -7.76
CA LYS A 117 -9.99 1.66 -6.93
C LYS A 117 -8.79 2.21 -7.71
N LEU A 118 -8.60 1.80 -8.96
CA LEU A 118 -7.48 2.27 -9.81
C LEU A 118 -7.62 3.75 -10.19
N VAL A 119 -8.84 4.23 -10.48
CA VAL A 119 -9.10 5.65 -10.75
C VAL A 119 -8.76 6.50 -9.51
N LEU A 120 -9.24 6.09 -8.34
CA LEU A 120 -8.96 6.80 -7.08
C LEU A 120 -7.46 6.78 -6.75
N PHE A 121 -6.80 5.64 -6.94
CA PHE A 121 -5.37 5.50 -6.72
C PHE A 121 -4.57 6.37 -7.69
N GLY A 122 -4.94 6.39 -8.98
CA GLY A 122 -4.32 7.25 -9.99
C GLY A 122 -4.47 8.74 -9.66
N ALA A 123 -5.67 9.17 -9.25
CA ALA A 123 -5.91 10.54 -8.81
C ALA A 123 -5.04 10.92 -7.60
N MET A 124 -4.93 10.03 -6.61
CA MET A 124 -4.07 10.22 -5.44
C MET A 124 -2.59 10.37 -5.83
N VAL A 125 -2.07 9.50 -6.72
CA VAL A 125 -0.69 9.58 -7.20
C VAL A 125 -0.44 10.85 -8.00
N ALA A 126 -1.39 11.26 -8.84
CA ALA A 126 -1.31 12.52 -9.59
C ALA A 126 -1.22 13.73 -8.66
N LEU A 127 -2.09 13.80 -7.64
CA LEU A 127 -2.03 14.85 -6.61
C LEU A 127 -0.70 14.86 -5.88
N ALA A 128 -0.20 13.69 -5.49
CA ALA A 128 1.10 13.56 -4.83
C ALA A 128 2.26 14.03 -5.73
N ALA A 129 2.24 13.67 -7.02
CA ALA A 129 3.24 14.07 -7.99
C ALA A 129 3.23 15.58 -8.23
N ILE A 130 2.04 16.17 -8.43
CA ILE A 130 1.87 17.62 -8.55
C ILE A 130 2.42 18.30 -7.32
N ASN A 131 2.03 17.88 -6.11
CA ASN A 131 2.52 18.46 -4.86
C ASN A 131 4.06 18.39 -4.74
N ARG A 132 4.67 17.30 -5.23
CA ARG A 132 6.13 17.12 -5.14
C ARG A 132 6.92 17.92 -6.18
N LEU A 133 6.35 18.16 -7.35
CA LEU A 133 7.00 18.89 -8.45
C LEU A 133 6.71 20.40 -8.41
N SER A 134 5.68 20.82 -7.66
CA SER A 134 5.28 22.22 -7.51
C SER A 134 5.90 22.92 -6.29
N LEU A 135 6.64 22.18 -5.45
CA LEU A 135 7.39 22.65 -4.28
C LEU A 135 8.89 22.60 -4.57
#